data_AF-A0A836P102-F1
#
_entry.id   AF-A0A836P102-F1
#
_cell.length_a   1.000
_cell.length_b   1.000
_cell.length_c   1.000
_cell.angle_alpha   90.00
_cell.angle_beta   90.00
_cell.angle_gamma   90.00
#
_symmetry.space_group_name_H-M   'P 1'
#
loop_
_entity.id
_entity.type
_entity.pdbx_description
1 polymer ?
#
loop_
_entity_poly.entity_id
_entity_poly.type
_entity_poly.pdbx_seq_one_letter_code
_entity_poly.pdbx_strand_id
1 'polypeptide(L)'
;MSATLPDVAVTEPSTLSAPLRWVGMQDIAIPVHLDTDGGDLAARASVQVDLPRAELKGIHMSRLYRLLDLHLQQPLSPAMLSQLLQALVESHSDCASRAARLTLSFEVMLRVPALRSEGLSGWRAYPVHIAAQCRAGRATIQLQVEVLYASTCPCSAALSRQLLRDAFVQQYAGRDALPLQDVAQWLQDHGSFATPHSQRSVAQVRVDLPVDAQGFAIQQLIGLCEQALATPVQAAVRRPDEQAFARLNGANLMYVEDAARRLRQVLVEHYARFHVAVRHLESLHAHDAVAESGSDDETPSQ
;
A
#
# COMPACT_ATOMS: atom_id res chain seq x y z
N MET A 1 -33.84 -41.02 5.47
CA MET A 1 -34.51 -39.76 5.83
C MET A 1 -33.53 -38.96 6.66
N SER A 2 -32.93 -37.92 6.11
CA SER A 2 -32.01 -37.05 6.87
C SER A 2 -32.88 -36.21 7.81
N ALA A 3 -32.68 -36.32 9.12
CA ALA A 3 -33.37 -35.48 10.08
C ALA A 3 -32.96 -34.02 9.86
N THR A 4 -33.95 -33.14 9.63
CA THR A 4 -33.73 -31.71 9.46
C THR A 4 -33.20 -31.14 10.77
N LEU A 5 -31.95 -30.66 10.76
CA LEU A 5 -31.34 -29.99 11.91
C LEU A 5 -32.04 -28.62 12.13
N PRO A 6 -32.16 -28.15 13.39
CA PRO A 6 -32.83 -26.90 13.70
C PRO A 6 -32.04 -25.68 13.19
N ASP A 7 -32.76 -24.67 12.70
CA ASP A 7 -32.17 -23.43 12.16
C ASP A 7 -32.40 -22.24 13.10
N VAL A 8 -31.65 -22.22 14.20
CA VAL A 8 -31.80 -21.27 15.31
C VAL A 8 -31.64 -19.81 14.89
N ALA A 9 -30.90 -19.52 13.80
CA ALA A 9 -30.71 -18.16 13.31
C ALA A 9 -32.04 -17.51 12.85
N VAL A 10 -32.97 -18.34 12.36
CA VAL A 10 -34.26 -17.91 11.82
C VAL A 10 -35.40 -18.30 12.76
N THR A 11 -35.33 -19.46 13.40
CA THR A 11 -36.46 -20.02 14.17
C THR A 11 -36.57 -19.45 15.58
N GLU A 12 -35.50 -18.86 16.14
CA GLU A 12 -35.53 -18.24 17.45
C GLU A 12 -35.36 -16.72 17.36
N PRO A 13 -36.32 -15.92 17.83
CA PRO A 13 -36.17 -14.47 17.87
C PRO A 13 -35.11 -14.06 18.89
N SER A 14 -34.41 -12.96 18.60
CA SER A 14 -33.47 -12.35 19.53
C SER A 14 -34.22 -11.72 20.71
N THR A 15 -33.73 -11.95 21.93
CA THR A 15 -34.15 -11.22 23.14
C THR A 15 -33.54 -9.81 23.20
N LEU A 16 -32.53 -9.54 22.38
CA LEU A 16 -31.82 -8.26 22.25
C LEU A 16 -32.10 -7.69 20.86
N SER A 17 -33.08 -6.79 20.76
CA SER A 17 -33.56 -6.28 19.48
C SER A 17 -32.79 -5.03 19.05
N ALA A 18 -31.71 -5.22 18.28
CA ALA A 18 -30.98 -4.14 17.64
C ALA A 18 -30.43 -4.57 16.26
N PRO A 19 -30.47 -3.70 15.24
CA PRO A 19 -29.87 -4.01 13.94
C PRO A 19 -28.33 -4.01 14.05
N LEU A 20 -27.68 -4.86 13.25
CA LEU A 20 -26.21 -4.87 13.14
C LEU A 20 -25.78 -4.21 11.84
N ARG A 21 -24.85 -3.25 11.95
CA ARG A 21 -24.26 -2.58 10.79
C ARG A 21 -23.46 -3.56 9.92
N TRP A 22 -22.75 -4.49 10.55
CA TRP A 22 -21.96 -5.53 9.90
C TRP A 22 -21.89 -6.77 10.78
N VAL A 23 -22.06 -7.94 10.17
CA VAL A 23 -21.90 -9.25 10.80
C VAL A 23 -21.35 -10.23 9.75
N GLY A 24 -20.41 -11.07 10.15
CA GLY A 24 -19.72 -11.97 9.21
C GLY A 24 -18.45 -12.57 9.79
N MET A 25 -17.47 -12.81 8.92
CA MET A 25 -16.23 -13.53 9.24
C MET A 25 -15.01 -12.68 8.84
N GLN A 26 -13.90 -12.87 9.55
CA GLN A 26 -12.62 -12.19 9.31
C GLN A 26 -11.47 -13.19 9.34
N ASP A 27 -10.35 -12.80 8.72
CA ASP A 27 -9.11 -13.59 8.67
C ASP A 27 -9.27 -15.00 8.06
N ILE A 28 -10.15 -15.13 7.06
CA ILE A 28 -10.32 -16.37 6.31
C ILE A 28 -9.10 -16.57 5.41
N ALA A 29 -8.37 -17.67 5.61
CA ALA A 29 -7.31 -18.08 4.70
C ALA A 29 -7.92 -18.63 3.40
N ILE A 30 -7.57 -18.04 2.26
CA ILE A 30 -8.14 -18.40 0.96
C ILE A 30 -7.14 -18.09 -0.16
N PRO A 31 -7.02 -18.93 -1.20
CA PRO A 31 -6.28 -18.55 -2.40
C PRO A 31 -7.03 -17.49 -3.20
N VAL A 32 -6.28 -16.63 -3.89
CA VAL A 32 -6.82 -15.69 -4.90
C VAL A 32 -6.02 -15.82 -6.19
N HIS A 33 -6.70 -15.71 -7.32
CA HIS A 33 -6.05 -15.73 -8.63
C HIS A 33 -5.97 -14.31 -9.19
N LEU A 34 -4.78 -13.90 -9.64
CA LEU A 34 -4.64 -12.69 -10.46
C LEU A 34 -4.60 -13.10 -11.93
N ASP A 35 -5.03 -12.20 -12.82
CA ASP A 35 -5.01 -12.41 -14.28
C ASP A 35 -3.59 -12.48 -14.88
N THR A 36 -2.56 -12.16 -14.09
CA THR A 36 -1.15 -12.25 -14.49
C THR A 36 -0.57 -13.65 -14.21
N ASP A 37 0.46 -14.07 -14.96
CA ASP A 37 1.18 -15.38 -14.95
C ASP A 37 1.81 -15.85 -13.60
N GLY A 38 1.21 -15.55 -12.45
CA GLY A 38 1.75 -15.79 -11.11
C GLY A 38 1.11 -16.94 -10.32
N GLY A 39 0.08 -17.60 -10.85
CA GLY A 39 -0.65 -18.64 -10.13
C GLY A 39 -1.40 -18.10 -8.90
N ASP A 40 -1.80 -19.01 -8.02
CA ASP A 40 -2.60 -18.72 -6.83
C ASP A 40 -1.77 -18.02 -5.76
N LEU A 41 -2.31 -16.93 -5.21
CA LEU A 41 -1.72 -16.21 -4.09
C LEU A 41 -2.47 -16.53 -2.79
N ALA A 42 -1.72 -16.77 -1.72
CA ALA A 42 -2.32 -16.88 -0.40
C ALA A 42 -2.84 -15.51 0.06
N ALA A 43 -4.11 -15.44 0.47
CA ALA A 43 -4.75 -14.22 0.93
C ALA A 43 -5.48 -14.41 2.26
N ARG A 44 -5.74 -13.28 2.94
CA ARG A 44 -6.67 -13.17 4.06
C ARG A 44 -7.90 -12.38 3.63
N ALA A 45 -9.07 -12.99 3.81
CA ALA A 45 -10.35 -12.38 3.48
C ALA A 45 -11.18 -12.04 4.73
N SER A 46 -11.88 -10.92 4.69
CA SER A 46 -13.01 -10.64 5.60
C SER A 46 -14.26 -10.36 4.78
N VAL A 47 -15.36 -11.03 5.12
CA VAL A 47 -16.63 -10.93 4.40
C VAL A 47 -17.76 -10.70 5.40
N GLN A 48 -18.56 -9.66 5.19
CA GLN A 48 -19.68 -9.32 6.05
C GLN A 48 -20.88 -8.81 5.25
N VAL A 49 -22.06 -8.94 5.85
CA VAL A 49 -23.32 -8.31 5.42
C VAL A 49 -23.92 -7.49 6.57
N ASP A 50 -24.86 -6.60 6.28
CA ASP A 50 -25.69 -5.97 7.31
C ASP A 50 -26.82 -6.90 7.78
N LEU A 51 -27.29 -6.70 9.01
CA LEU A 51 -28.46 -7.39 9.57
C LEU A 51 -29.45 -6.34 10.08
N PRO A 52 -30.31 -5.79 9.21
CA PRO A 52 -31.24 -4.73 9.59
C PRO A 52 -32.46 -5.23 10.39
N ARG A 53 -32.80 -6.52 10.29
CA ARG A 53 -33.88 -7.14 11.06
C ARG A 53 -33.42 -7.41 12.50
N ALA A 54 -33.76 -6.48 13.40
CA ALA A 54 -33.37 -6.49 14.80
C ALA A 54 -33.91 -7.70 15.59
N GLU A 55 -34.97 -8.33 15.10
CA GLU A 55 -35.60 -9.51 15.70
C GLU A 55 -34.88 -10.83 15.38
N LEU A 56 -34.05 -10.87 14.33
CA LEU A 56 -33.31 -12.08 13.98
C LEU A 56 -32.08 -12.23 14.87
N LYS A 57 -31.83 -13.46 15.31
CA LYS A 57 -30.71 -13.79 16.19
C LYS A 57 -29.37 -13.78 15.46
N GLY A 58 -29.36 -14.02 14.15
CA GLY A 58 -28.14 -14.00 13.35
C GLY A 58 -28.36 -14.24 11.86
N ILE A 59 -27.26 -14.40 11.14
CA ILE A 59 -27.21 -14.76 9.72
C ILE A 59 -26.71 -16.18 9.51
N HIS A 60 -26.90 -16.73 8.31
CA HIS A 60 -26.32 -18.01 7.92
C HIS A 60 -24.87 -17.85 7.46
N MET A 61 -23.93 -17.88 8.40
CA MET A 61 -22.49 -17.67 8.15
C MET A 61 -21.90 -18.54 7.02
N SER A 62 -22.33 -19.79 6.91
CA SER A 62 -21.82 -20.72 5.88
C SER A 62 -22.11 -20.26 4.45
N ARG A 63 -23.17 -19.47 4.23
CA ARG A 63 -23.48 -18.89 2.91
C ARG A 63 -22.38 -17.93 2.45
N LEU A 64 -21.85 -17.12 3.37
CA LEU A 64 -20.75 -16.19 3.08
C LEU A 64 -19.50 -16.94 2.61
N TYR A 65 -19.07 -17.97 3.36
CA TYR A 65 -17.87 -18.74 3.01
C TYR A 65 -18.01 -19.44 1.66
N ARG A 66 -19.16 -20.11 1.42
CA ARG A 66 -19.40 -20.84 0.18
C ARG A 66 -19.40 -19.93 -1.05
N LEU A 67 -20.00 -18.74 -0.94
CA LEU A 67 -20.01 -17.78 -2.04
C LEU A 67 -18.62 -17.18 -2.28
N LEU A 68 -17.89 -16.86 -1.21
CA LEU A 68 -16.53 -16.38 -1.29
C LEU A 68 -15.62 -17.41 -1.99
N ASP A 69 -15.63 -18.66 -1.53
CA ASP A 69 -14.85 -19.77 -2.10
C ASP A 69 -15.18 -20.02 -3.58
N LEU A 70 -16.47 -20.01 -3.94
CA LEU A 70 -16.91 -20.19 -5.32
C LEU A 70 -16.43 -19.08 -6.26
N HIS A 71 -16.52 -17.82 -5.84
CA HIS A 71 -16.17 -16.68 -6.70
C HIS A 71 -14.66 -16.48 -6.79
N LEU A 72 -13.92 -16.74 -5.71
CA LEU A 72 -12.46 -16.58 -5.69
C LEU A 72 -11.69 -17.68 -6.42
N GLN A 73 -12.36 -18.71 -6.93
CA GLN A 73 -11.79 -19.65 -7.92
C GLN A 73 -11.57 -19.02 -9.31
N GLN A 74 -12.12 -17.82 -9.54
CA GLN A 74 -11.96 -17.07 -10.78
C GLN A 74 -10.92 -15.96 -10.60
N PRO A 75 -10.29 -15.46 -11.69
CA PRO A 75 -9.41 -14.29 -11.62
C PRO A 75 -10.08 -13.09 -10.97
N LEU A 76 -9.36 -12.44 -10.06
CA LEU A 76 -9.79 -11.22 -9.39
C LEU A 76 -10.00 -10.09 -10.41
N SER A 77 -11.23 -9.60 -10.48
CA SER A 77 -11.58 -8.39 -11.22
C SER A 77 -12.62 -7.56 -10.45
N PRO A 78 -12.67 -6.23 -10.65
CA PRO A 78 -13.72 -5.39 -10.10
C PRO A 78 -15.15 -5.88 -10.42
N ALA A 79 -15.37 -6.37 -11.64
CA ALA A 79 -16.65 -6.93 -12.06
C ALA A 79 -17.01 -8.19 -11.25
N MET A 80 -16.08 -9.13 -11.08
CA MET A 80 -16.30 -10.34 -10.28
C MET A 80 -16.60 -10.01 -8.82
N LEU A 81 -15.85 -9.07 -8.21
CA LEU A 81 -16.12 -8.66 -6.83
C LEU A 81 -17.51 -8.03 -6.67
N SER A 82 -17.96 -7.28 -7.67
CA SER A 82 -19.31 -6.71 -7.67
C SER A 82 -20.40 -7.79 -7.73
N GLN A 83 -20.19 -8.82 -8.56
CA GLN A 83 -21.08 -9.99 -8.63
C GLN A 83 -21.12 -10.76 -7.31
N LEU A 84 -19.95 -11.01 -6.69
CA LEU A 84 -19.87 -11.64 -5.38
C LEU A 84 -20.63 -10.84 -4.32
N LEU A 85 -20.42 -9.53 -4.25
CA LEU A 85 -21.13 -8.67 -3.30
C LEU A 85 -22.64 -8.70 -3.49
N GLN A 86 -23.11 -8.71 -4.74
CA GLN A 86 -24.53 -8.85 -5.05
C GLN A 86 -25.08 -10.21 -4.59
N ALA A 87 -24.37 -11.30 -4.90
CA ALA A 87 -24.75 -12.65 -4.48
C ALA A 87 -24.78 -12.80 -2.94
N LEU A 88 -23.87 -12.12 -2.23
CA LEU A 88 -23.86 -12.10 -0.76
C LEU A 88 -25.13 -11.43 -0.20
N VAL A 89 -25.55 -10.31 -0.78
CA VAL A 89 -26.80 -9.62 -0.39
C VAL A 89 -28.02 -10.48 -0.72
N GLU A 90 -28.10 -11.01 -1.95
CA GLU A 90 -29.23 -11.83 -2.41
C GLU A 90 -29.39 -13.11 -1.59
N SER A 91 -28.28 -13.79 -1.27
CA SER A 91 -28.29 -14.99 -0.42
C SER A 91 -28.69 -14.74 1.03
N HIS A 92 -28.80 -13.48 1.45
CA HIS A 92 -29.21 -13.04 2.79
C HIS A 92 -30.50 -12.19 2.73
N SER A 93 -31.32 -12.36 1.69
CA SER A 93 -32.60 -11.65 1.58
C SER A 93 -33.60 -12.02 2.68
N ASP A 94 -33.48 -13.22 3.25
CA ASP A 94 -34.27 -13.70 4.40
C ASP A 94 -34.03 -12.88 5.67
N CYS A 95 -32.83 -12.30 5.82
CA CYS A 95 -32.53 -11.33 6.87
C CYS A 95 -32.65 -9.85 6.44
N ALA A 96 -33.23 -9.63 5.25
CA ALA A 96 -33.40 -8.33 4.60
C ALA A 96 -32.09 -7.53 4.46
N SER A 97 -30.95 -8.22 4.30
CA SER A 97 -29.67 -7.55 4.06
C SER A 97 -29.75 -6.67 2.80
N ARG A 98 -29.07 -5.51 2.85
CA ARG A 98 -29.01 -4.50 1.79
C ARG A 98 -27.58 -4.07 1.48
N ALA A 99 -26.61 -4.62 2.21
CA ALA A 99 -25.22 -4.26 2.11
C ALA A 99 -24.31 -5.46 2.34
N ALA A 100 -23.26 -5.56 1.54
CA ALA A 100 -22.16 -6.50 1.74
C ALA A 100 -20.83 -5.76 1.65
N ARG A 101 -19.82 -6.27 2.33
CA ARG A 101 -18.43 -5.83 2.16
C ARG A 101 -17.47 -7.01 2.18
N LEU A 102 -16.38 -6.83 1.45
CA LEU A 102 -15.28 -7.76 1.33
C LEU A 102 -13.97 -7.00 1.43
N THR A 103 -13.02 -7.52 2.19
CA THR A 103 -11.62 -7.10 2.14
C THR A 103 -10.74 -8.28 1.83
N LEU A 104 -9.82 -8.13 0.88
CA LEU A 104 -8.78 -9.11 0.55
C LEU A 104 -7.41 -8.48 0.87
N SER A 105 -6.54 -9.23 1.53
CA SER A 105 -5.16 -8.82 1.83
C SER A 105 -4.20 -9.92 1.39
N PHE A 106 -3.21 -9.58 0.56
CA PHE A 106 -2.21 -10.51 0.05
C PHE A 106 -0.95 -9.74 -0.37
N GLU A 107 0.10 -10.45 -0.77
CA GLU A 107 1.32 -9.84 -1.29
C GLU A 107 1.51 -10.24 -2.76
N VAL A 108 1.91 -9.27 -3.58
CA VAL A 108 2.35 -9.53 -4.95
C VAL A 108 3.87 -9.53 -4.98
N MET A 109 4.45 -10.61 -5.50
CA MET A 109 5.89 -10.76 -5.67
C MET A 109 6.30 -10.32 -7.07
N LEU A 110 7.10 -9.26 -7.18
CA LEU A 110 7.63 -8.79 -8.46
C LEU A 110 9.13 -9.01 -8.55
N ARG A 111 9.59 -9.43 -9.73
CA ARG A 111 11.01 -9.58 -10.05
C ARG A 111 11.55 -8.25 -10.57
N VAL A 112 12.44 -7.63 -9.81
CA VAL A 112 12.98 -6.30 -10.09
C VAL A 112 14.47 -6.40 -10.47
N PRO A 113 14.91 -5.80 -11.59
CA PRO A 113 16.31 -5.77 -11.98
C PRO A 113 17.14 -4.92 -11.01
N ALA A 114 18.42 -5.25 -10.87
CA ALA A 114 19.38 -4.39 -10.18
C ALA A 114 19.62 -3.09 -10.96
N LEU A 115 20.07 -2.03 -10.28
CA LEU A 115 20.25 -0.70 -10.87
C LEU A 115 21.30 -0.64 -11.99
N ARG A 116 22.37 -1.42 -11.87
CA ARG A 116 23.55 -1.39 -12.75
C ARG A 116 24.04 -2.78 -13.15
N SER A 117 23.95 -3.77 -12.27
CA SER A 117 24.43 -5.12 -12.54
C SER A 117 23.54 -5.82 -13.58
N GLU A 118 24.05 -5.92 -14.81
CA GLU A 118 23.36 -6.61 -15.91
C GLU A 118 23.02 -8.06 -15.56
N GLY A 119 21.80 -8.50 -15.91
CA GLY A 119 21.29 -9.83 -15.62
C GLY A 119 20.95 -10.12 -14.14
N LEU A 120 21.33 -9.24 -13.21
CA LEU A 120 21.00 -9.39 -11.79
C LEU A 120 19.58 -8.91 -11.52
N SER A 121 18.79 -9.72 -10.82
CA SER A 121 17.43 -9.39 -10.41
C SER A 121 17.06 -10.10 -9.12
N GLY A 122 16.21 -9.46 -8.31
CA GLY A 122 15.72 -9.98 -7.04
C GLY A 122 14.20 -9.88 -6.94
N TRP A 123 13.63 -10.53 -5.93
CA TRP A 123 12.19 -10.49 -5.67
C TRP A 123 11.85 -9.45 -4.61
N ARG A 124 10.75 -8.72 -4.83
CA ARG A 124 10.17 -7.79 -3.86
C ARG A 124 8.71 -8.13 -3.62
N ALA A 125 8.33 -8.18 -2.36
CA ALA A 125 6.94 -8.28 -1.92
C ALA A 125 6.32 -6.89 -1.84
N TYR A 126 5.10 -6.76 -2.35
CA TYR A 126 4.28 -5.56 -2.24
C TYR A 126 2.96 -5.95 -1.60
N PRO A 127 2.69 -5.48 -0.37
CA PRO A 127 1.38 -5.63 0.25
C PRO A 127 0.30 -4.98 -0.59
N VAL A 128 -0.78 -5.73 -0.82
CA VAL A 128 -1.97 -5.30 -1.55
C VAL A 128 -3.20 -5.53 -0.69
N HIS A 129 -4.05 -4.51 -0.63
CA HIS A 129 -5.37 -4.60 -0.01
C HIS A 129 -6.44 -4.19 -1.01
N ILE A 130 -7.46 -5.03 -1.18
CA ILE A 130 -8.64 -4.69 -1.97
C ILE A 130 -9.81 -4.59 -1.01
N ALA A 131 -10.49 -3.45 -1.00
CA ALA A 131 -11.71 -3.24 -0.25
C ALA A 131 -12.87 -3.05 -1.24
N ALA A 132 -13.90 -3.88 -1.13
CA ALA A 132 -15.07 -3.82 -1.97
C ALA A 132 -16.32 -3.76 -1.08
N GLN A 133 -17.27 -2.92 -1.45
CA GLN A 133 -18.52 -2.78 -0.70
C GLN A 133 -19.67 -2.55 -1.66
N CYS A 134 -20.81 -3.22 -1.43
CA CYS A 134 -22.06 -2.93 -2.10
C CYS A 134 -23.06 -2.39 -1.07
N ARG A 135 -23.73 -1.29 -1.41
CA ARG A 135 -24.86 -0.74 -0.66
C ARG A 135 -25.94 -0.29 -1.61
N ALA A 136 -27.17 -0.73 -1.39
CA ALA A 136 -28.33 -0.34 -2.20
C ALA A 136 -28.08 -0.50 -3.73
N GLY A 137 -27.46 -1.61 -4.11
CA GLY A 137 -27.17 -1.95 -5.52
C GLY A 137 -25.98 -1.20 -6.14
N ARG A 138 -25.26 -0.37 -5.39
CA ARG A 138 -24.04 0.32 -5.87
C ARG A 138 -22.80 -0.29 -5.24
N ALA A 139 -21.91 -0.78 -6.08
CA ALA A 139 -20.60 -1.28 -5.67
C ALA A 139 -19.54 -0.17 -5.71
N THR A 140 -18.67 -0.16 -4.71
CA THR A 140 -17.46 0.68 -4.64
C THR A 140 -16.28 -0.23 -4.40
N ILE A 141 -15.22 -0.07 -5.18
CA ILE A 141 -14.03 -0.93 -5.14
C ILE A 141 -12.80 -0.05 -5.01
N GLN A 142 -11.96 -0.38 -4.05
CA GLN A 142 -10.74 0.35 -3.75
C GLN A 142 -9.58 -0.62 -3.79
N LEU A 143 -8.52 -0.25 -4.51
CA LEU A 143 -7.24 -0.93 -4.51
C LEU A 143 -6.26 -0.11 -3.68
N GLN A 144 -5.53 -0.77 -2.79
CA GLN A 144 -4.43 -0.18 -2.05
C GLN A 144 -3.16 -0.99 -2.25
N VAL A 145 -2.04 -0.31 -2.47
CA VAL A 145 -0.70 -0.89 -2.52
C VAL A 145 0.22 -0.21 -1.52
N GLU A 146 1.20 -0.94 -1.00
CA GLU A 146 2.29 -0.38 -0.21
C GLU A 146 3.62 -0.48 -0.96
N VAL A 147 4.32 0.65 -1.07
CA VAL A 147 5.60 0.76 -1.77
C VAL A 147 6.67 1.22 -0.80
N LEU A 148 7.73 0.41 -0.70
CA LEU A 148 8.92 0.73 0.08
C LEU A 148 9.92 1.53 -0.74
N TYR A 149 10.43 2.60 -0.17
CA TYR A 149 11.45 3.45 -0.77
C TYR A 149 12.45 3.93 0.29
N ALA A 150 13.55 4.54 -0.15
CA ALA A 150 14.49 5.22 0.72
C ALA A 150 14.30 6.73 0.67
N SER A 151 14.38 7.38 1.82
CA SER A 151 14.35 8.83 1.94
C SER A 151 15.59 9.31 2.70
N THR A 152 16.06 10.51 2.35
CA THR A 152 17.15 11.21 3.03
C THR A 152 16.70 12.65 3.28
N CYS A 153 16.78 13.09 4.53
CA CYS A 153 16.28 14.38 4.96
C CYS A 153 17.11 15.53 4.36
N PRO A 154 16.49 16.50 3.65
CA PRO A 154 17.20 17.65 3.10
C PRO A 154 17.91 18.50 4.16
N CYS A 155 17.26 18.70 5.33
CA CYS A 155 17.85 19.44 6.46
C CYS A 155 19.12 18.75 6.96
N SER A 156 19.05 17.46 7.26
CA SER A 156 20.19 16.70 7.77
C SER A 156 21.34 16.71 6.76
N ALA A 157 21.05 16.50 5.47
CA ALA A 157 22.05 16.58 4.40
C ALA A 157 22.73 17.95 4.30
N ALA A 158 21.99 19.05 4.49
CA ALA A 158 22.57 20.39 4.51
C ALA A 158 23.50 20.60 5.70
N LEU A 159 23.10 20.19 6.90
CA LEU A 159 23.90 20.30 8.12
C LEU A 159 25.16 19.43 8.06
N SER A 160 25.06 18.20 7.54
CA SER A 160 26.22 17.33 7.34
C SER A 160 27.25 17.95 6.39
N ARG A 161 26.81 18.57 5.29
CA ARG A 161 27.70 19.31 4.38
C ARG A 161 28.34 20.53 5.05
N GLN A 162 27.61 21.23 5.90
CA GLN A 162 28.16 22.36 6.65
C GLN A 162 29.27 21.91 7.59
N LEU A 163 29.06 20.84 8.37
CA LEU A 163 30.08 20.29 9.27
C LEU A 163 31.33 19.83 8.50
N LEU A 164 31.14 19.16 7.35
CA LEU A 164 32.25 18.78 6.47
C LEU A 164 33.03 20.00 5.99
N ARG A 165 32.34 21.05 5.50
CA ARG A 165 32.97 22.30 5.07
C ARG A 165 33.76 22.95 6.20
N ASP A 166 33.17 23.06 7.39
CA ASP A 166 33.78 23.75 8.51
C ASP A 166 35.04 23.01 9.00
N ALA A 167 35.01 21.68 9.00
CA ALA A 167 36.20 20.86 9.28
C ALA A 167 37.32 21.11 8.26
N PHE A 168 36.98 21.18 6.97
CA PHE A 168 37.95 21.49 5.91
C PHE A 168 38.60 22.87 6.11
N VAL A 169 37.76 23.90 6.31
CA VAL A 169 38.23 25.29 6.50
C VAL A 169 39.09 25.42 7.76
N GLN A 170 38.71 24.74 8.85
CA GLN A 170 39.47 24.76 10.09
C GLN A 170 40.84 24.09 9.92
N GLN A 171 40.91 22.94 9.24
CA GLN A 171 42.16 22.20 9.06
C GLN A 171 43.17 22.96 8.18
N TYR A 172 42.69 23.69 7.17
CA TYR A 172 43.54 24.43 6.23
C TYR A 172 43.49 25.95 6.45
N ALA A 173 43.15 26.40 7.66
CA ALA A 173 43.09 27.82 7.98
C ALA A 173 44.40 28.55 7.64
N GLY A 174 44.28 29.70 6.96
CA GLY A 174 45.43 30.50 6.52
C GLY A 174 46.15 29.99 5.26
N ARG A 175 45.60 29.00 4.56
CA ARG A 175 46.06 28.58 3.23
C ARG A 175 45.19 29.22 2.14
N ASP A 176 45.83 29.83 1.15
CA ASP A 176 45.13 30.41 -0.01
C ASP A 176 44.98 29.43 -1.18
N ALA A 177 45.80 28.37 -1.22
CA ALA A 177 45.77 27.34 -2.25
C ALA A 177 46.22 25.99 -1.70
N LEU A 178 45.64 24.92 -2.26
CA LEU A 178 46.00 23.53 -1.98
C LEU A 178 46.17 22.77 -3.30
N PRO A 179 47.12 21.83 -3.38
CA PRO A 179 47.19 20.88 -4.49
C PRO A 179 45.89 20.09 -4.64
N LEU A 180 45.47 19.82 -5.88
CA LEU A 180 44.25 19.04 -6.17
C LEU A 180 44.26 17.67 -5.47
N GLN A 181 45.42 17.01 -5.42
CA GLN A 181 45.57 15.69 -4.79
C GLN A 181 45.30 15.74 -3.29
N ASP A 182 45.75 16.80 -2.60
CA ASP A 182 45.52 16.97 -1.18
C ASP A 182 44.03 17.18 -0.89
N VAL A 183 43.35 17.98 -1.71
CA VAL A 183 41.89 18.18 -1.60
C VAL A 183 41.13 16.87 -1.86
N ALA A 184 41.50 16.15 -2.93
CA ALA A 184 40.86 14.89 -3.29
C ALA A 184 41.06 13.82 -2.20
N GLN A 185 42.28 13.69 -1.67
CA GLN A 185 42.61 12.77 -0.59
C GLN A 185 41.84 13.14 0.68
N TRP A 186 41.80 14.44 1.03
CA TRP A 186 41.04 14.88 2.20
C TRP A 186 39.55 14.54 2.07
N LEU A 187 38.94 14.78 0.91
CA LEU A 187 37.54 14.41 0.64
C LEU A 187 37.32 12.90 0.67
N GLN A 188 38.29 12.09 0.26
CA GLN A 188 38.20 10.64 0.34
C GLN A 188 38.22 10.16 1.80
N ASP A 189 39.09 10.73 2.62
CA ASP A 189 39.27 10.33 4.02
C ASP A 189 38.15 10.88 4.93
N HIS A 190 37.63 12.06 4.61
CA HIS A 190 36.69 12.80 5.46
C HIS A 190 35.33 13.02 4.82
N GLY A 191 35.04 12.50 3.63
CA GLY A 191 33.76 12.73 2.93
C GLY A 191 32.52 12.35 3.73
N SER A 192 32.68 11.46 4.72
CA SER A 192 31.66 11.07 5.70
C SER A 192 31.87 11.68 7.09
N PHE A 193 32.52 12.85 7.19
CA PHE A 193 32.79 13.55 8.46
C PHE A 193 31.51 13.72 9.30
N ALA A 194 30.40 14.02 8.62
CA ALA A 194 29.07 13.93 9.17
C ALA A 194 28.17 13.21 8.18
N THR A 195 27.42 12.21 8.64
CA THR A 195 26.52 11.42 7.81
C THR A 195 25.09 11.89 8.00
N PRO A 196 24.37 12.30 6.95
CA PRO A 196 22.97 12.67 7.09
C PRO A 196 22.12 11.43 7.33
N HIS A 197 21.04 11.58 8.09
CA HIS A 197 20.15 10.46 8.32
C HIS A 197 19.36 10.13 7.05
N SER A 198 19.26 8.83 6.80
CA SER A 198 18.47 8.23 5.74
C SER A 198 17.78 6.99 6.30
N GLN A 199 16.61 6.66 5.76
CA GLN A 199 15.77 5.61 6.30
C GLN A 199 14.96 4.90 5.22
N ARG A 200 14.41 3.74 5.59
CA ARG A 200 13.31 3.13 4.86
C ARG A 200 12.04 3.93 5.10
N SER A 201 11.21 4.07 4.08
CA SER A 201 9.93 4.76 4.14
C SER A 201 8.86 3.95 3.41
N VAL A 202 7.61 4.22 3.74
CA VAL A 202 6.44 3.51 3.21
C VAL A 202 5.50 4.52 2.59
N ALA A 203 5.07 4.26 1.36
CA ALA A 203 3.94 4.94 0.73
C ALA A 203 2.79 3.95 0.60
N GLN A 204 1.68 4.24 1.25
CA GLN A 204 0.42 3.53 1.09
C GLN A 204 -0.46 4.36 0.15
N VAL A 205 -0.78 3.80 -1.01
CA VAL A 205 -1.60 4.48 -2.03
C VAL A 205 -2.87 3.69 -2.24
N ARG A 206 -4.01 4.33 -2.05
CA ARG A 206 -5.35 3.79 -2.29
C ARG A 206 -6.01 4.54 -3.44
N VAL A 207 -6.62 3.82 -4.36
CA VAL A 207 -7.35 4.37 -5.52
C VAL A 207 -8.72 3.72 -5.63
N ASP A 208 -9.72 4.50 -6.03
CA ASP A 208 -11.02 3.95 -6.39
C ASP A 208 -10.98 3.42 -7.82
N LEU A 209 -11.56 2.24 -8.04
CA LEU A 209 -11.63 1.61 -9.35
C LEU A 209 -13.07 1.62 -9.88
N PRO A 210 -13.27 1.86 -11.19
CA PRO A 210 -14.53 1.61 -11.85
C PRO A 210 -14.95 0.15 -11.71
N VAL A 211 -16.25 -0.09 -11.54
CA VAL A 211 -16.82 -1.45 -11.42
C VAL A 211 -16.63 -2.28 -12.70
N ASP A 212 -16.59 -1.62 -13.84
CA ASP A 212 -16.39 -2.19 -15.18
C ASP A 212 -14.90 -2.27 -15.59
N ALA A 213 -13.98 -1.89 -14.71
CA ALA A 213 -12.55 -2.05 -14.99
C ALA A 213 -12.20 -3.53 -15.19
N GLN A 214 -11.43 -3.82 -16.24
CA GLN A 214 -11.07 -5.19 -16.64
C GLN A 214 -10.18 -5.90 -15.63
N GLY A 215 -9.40 -5.16 -14.84
CA GLY A 215 -8.51 -5.69 -13.81
C GLY A 215 -8.03 -4.62 -12.86
N PHE A 216 -7.22 -5.02 -11.88
CA PHE A 216 -6.74 -4.14 -10.81
C PHE A 216 -5.51 -3.29 -11.20
N ALA A 217 -4.79 -3.64 -12.27
CA ALA A 217 -3.59 -2.91 -12.70
C ALA A 217 -2.53 -2.70 -11.59
N ILE A 218 -2.40 -3.66 -10.65
CA ILE A 218 -1.56 -3.55 -9.45
C ILE A 218 -0.11 -3.16 -9.78
N GLN A 219 0.49 -3.83 -10.77
CA GLN A 219 1.88 -3.56 -11.17
C GLN A 219 2.05 -2.15 -11.74
N GLN A 220 1.05 -1.62 -12.45
CA GLN A 220 1.08 -0.27 -13.00
C GLN A 220 1.03 0.77 -11.88
N LEU A 221 0.16 0.58 -10.89
CA LEU A 221 0.09 1.47 -9.73
C LEU A 221 1.38 1.45 -8.90
N ILE A 222 1.98 0.27 -8.69
CA ILE A 222 3.29 0.14 -8.03
C ILE A 222 4.36 0.92 -8.84
N GLY A 223 4.44 0.68 -10.14
CA GLY A 223 5.42 1.35 -11.02
C GLY A 223 5.28 2.87 -11.01
N LEU A 224 4.04 3.38 -11.03
CA LEU A 224 3.74 4.81 -10.92
C LEU A 224 4.28 5.40 -9.61
N CYS A 225 4.05 4.71 -8.48
CA CYS A 225 4.53 5.13 -7.18
C CYS A 225 6.07 5.13 -7.10
N GLU A 226 6.70 4.06 -7.58
CA GLU A 226 8.17 3.95 -7.56
C GLU A 226 8.84 5.01 -8.43
N GLN A 227 8.26 5.30 -9.59
CA GLN A 227 8.75 6.33 -10.49
C GLN A 227 8.64 7.73 -9.86
N ALA A 228 7.51 8.02 -9.20
CA ALA A 228 7.31 9.30 -8.52
C ALA A 228 8.25 9.50 -7.32
N LEU A 229 8.49 8.45 -6.54
CA LEU A 229 9.38 8.48 -5.39
C LEU A 229 10.86 8.47 -5.80
N ALA A 230 11.19 7.85 -6.94
CA ALA A 230 12.51 7.82 -7.60
C ALA A 230 13.67 7.17 -6.80
N THR A 231 13.41 6.63 -5.61
CA THR A 231 14.36 5.88 -4.78
C THR A 231 13.76 4.57 -4.24
N PRO A 232 13.19 3.70 -5.10
CA PRO A 232 12.64 2.42 -4.65
C PRO A 232 13.73 1.54 -4.02
N VAL A 233 13.38 0.75 -3.00
CA VAL A 233 14.34 -0.17 -2.38
C VAL A 233 14.78 -1.26 -3.37
N GLN A 234 16.01 -1.72 -3.22
CA GLN A 234 16.61 -2.72 -4.09
C GLN A 234 16.51 -4.12 -3.48
N ALA A 235 16.42 -5.16 -4.32
CA ALA A 235 16.35 -6.55 -3.86
C ALA A 235 17.70 -7.26 -3.91
N ALA A 236 18.29 -7.37 -5.11
CA ALA A 236 19.62 -7.93 -5.31
C ALA A 236 20.57 -6.83 -5.74
N VAL A 237 21.71 -6.71 -5.05
CA VAL A 237 22.71 -5.65 -5.29
C VAL A 237 24.13 -6.21 -5.29
N ARG A 238 25.00 -5.59 -6.08
CA ARG A 238 26.46 -5.65 -5.99
C ARG A 238 26.99 -4.25 -5.72
N ARG A 239 28.31 -4.12 -5.47
CA ARG A 239 28.97 -2.83 -5.19
C ARG A 239 28.62 -1.70 -6.19
N PRO A 240 28.55 -1.93 -7.52
CA PRO A 240 28.13 -0.88 -8.46
C PRO A 240 26.68 -0.42 -8.26
N ASP A 241 25.79 -1.32 -7.84
CA ASP A 241 24.39 -1.00 -7.54
C ASP A 241 24.29 -0.20 -6.25
N GLU A 242 25.06 -0.56 -5.22
CA GLU A 242 25.14 0.20 -3.96
C GLU A 242 25.62 1.64 -4.21
N GLN A 243 26.66 1.82 -5.02
CA GLN A 243 27.13 3.15 -5.41
C GLN A 243 26.06 3.92 -6.20
N ALA A 244 25.38 3.25 -7.14
CA ALA A 244 24.31 3.87 -7.91
C ALA A 244 23.13 4.29 -7.01
N PHE A 245 22.78 3.48 -6.03
CA PHE A 245 21.73 3.76 -5.05
C PHE A 245 22.13 4.91 -4.12
N ALA A 246 23.37 4.93 -3.63
CA ALA A 246 23.89 6.04 -2.82
C ALA A 246 23.82 7.36 -3.58
N ARG A 247 24.18 7.36 -4.87
CA ARG A 247 24.03 8.53 -5.76
C ARG A 247 22.57 8.94 -5.94
N LEU A 248 21.65 8.00 -6.13
CA LEU A 248 20.22 8.30 -6.26
C LEU A 248 19.67 8.96 -5.00
N ASN A 249 19.94 8.40 -3.81
CA ASN A 249 19.51 9.00 -2.54
C ASN A 249 20.11 10.41 -2.33
N GLY A 250 21.41 10.58 -2.60
CA GLY A 250 22.07 11.89 -2.47
C GLY A 250 21.53 12.95 -3.42
N ALA A 251 21.05 12.55 -4.61
CA ALA A 251 20.46 13.44 -5.61
C ALA A 251 18.95 13.69 -5.38
N ASN A 252 18.29 12.86 -4.56
CA ASN A 252 16.84 12.86 -4.36
C ASN A 252 16.48 13.04 -2.88
N LEU A 253 16.95 14.13 -2.28
CA LEU A 253 16.60 14.50 -0.90
C LEU A 253 15.12 14.88 -0.84
N MET A 254 14.39 14.40 0.17
CA MET A 254 12.94 14.62 0.28
C MET A 254 12.47 14.67 1.73
N TYR A 255 11.55 15.59 2.02
CA TYR A 255 10.69 15.48 3.20
C TYR A 255 9.54 14.51 2.96
N VAL A 256 8.84 14.14 4.04
CA VAL A 256 7.66 13.27 3.95
C VAL A 256 6.53 13.94 3.14
N GLU A 257 6.43 15.26 3.23
CA GLU A 257 5.49 16.08 2.47
C GLU A 257 5.82 16.08 0.97
N ASP A 258 7.10 16.06 0.60
CA ASP A 258 7.51 16.03 -0.80
C ASP A 258 7.13 14.70 -1.44
N ALA A 259 7.32 13.59 -0.73
CA ALA A 259 6.89 12.27 -1.19
C ALA A 259 5.37 12.22 -1.40
N ALA A 260 4.57 12.73 -0.46
CA ALA A 260 3.12 12.80 -0.60
C ALA A 260 2.69 13.67 -1.80
N ARG A 261 3.30 14.85 -1.98
CA ARG A 261 3.02 15.76 -3.10
C ARG A 261 3.36 15.15 -4.45
N ARG A 262 4.51 14.47 -4.57
CA ARG A 262 4.92 13.80 -5.82
C ARG A 262 3.94 12.69 -6.21
N LEU A 263 3.52 11.88 -5.24
CA LEU A 263 2.51 10.84 -5.48
C LEU A 263 1.17 11.46 -5.89
N ARG A 264 0.71 12.51 -5.21
CA ARG A 264 -0.51 13.23 -5.61
C ARG A 264 -0.43 13.76 -7.05
N GLN A 265 0.69 14.38 -7.42
CA GLN A 265 0.88 14.97 -8.75
C GLN A 265 0.75 13.95 -9.87
N VAL A 266 1.24 12.72 -9.67
CA VAL A 266 1.07 11.67 -10.68
C VAL A 266 -0.32 11.04 -10.62
N LEU A 267 -0.86 10.79 -9.42
CA LEU A 267 -2.13 10.08 -9.27
C LEU A 267 -3.33 10.85 -9.81
N VAL A 268 -3.32 12.19 -9.75
CA VAL A 268 -4.41 13.02 -10.28
C VAL A 268 -4.59 12.89 -11.80
N GLU A 269 -3.55 12.50 -12.53
CA GLU A 269 -3.62 12.26 -13.98
C GLU A 269 -4.25 10.88 -14.31
N HIS A 270 -4.32 9.97 -13.33
CA HIS A 270 -4.71 8.58 -13.55
C HIS A 270 -6.00 8.17 -12.82
N TYR A 271 -6.33 8.81 -11.69
CA TYR A 271 -7.43 8.39 -10.83
C TYR A 271 -8.25 9.59 -10.36
N ALA A 272 -9.57 9.50 -10.51
CA ALA A 272 -10.49 10.53 -10.04
C ALA A 272 -10.55 10.61 -8.51
N ARG A 273 -10.43 9.47 -7.81
CA ARG A 273 -10.40 9.41 -6.35
C ARG A 273 -9.24 8.56 -5.86
N PHE A 274 -8.46 9.13 -4.95
CA PHE A 274 -7.31 8.48 -4.36
C PHE A 274 -6.95 9.07 -3.01
N HIS A 275 -6.19 8.29 -2.24
CA HIS A 275 -5.61 8.66 -0.97
C HIS A 275 -4.16 8.18 -0.91
N VAL A 276 -3.28 9.04 -0.45
CA VAL A 276 -1.86 8.81 -0.24
C VAL A 276 -1.58 9.00 1.24
N ALA A 277 -1.02 7.99 1.88
CA ALA A 277 -0.41 8.11 3.20
C ALA A 277 1.06 7.73 3.12
N VAL A 278 1.93 8.61 3.58
CA VAL A 278 3.37 8.42 3.57
C VAL A 278 3.90 8.42 4.99
N ARG A 279 4.80 7.49 5.28
CA ARG A 279 5.51 7.39 6.55
C ARG A 279 7.01 7.31 6.30
N HIS A 280 7.75 8.25 6.84
CA HIS A 280 9.19 8.12 6.99
C HIS A 280 9.48 7.46 8.33
N LEU A 281 10.12 6.28 8.28
CA LEU A 281 10.49 5.54 9.49
C LEU A 281 11.77 6.14 10.05
N GLU A 282 11.63 7.26 10.77
CA GLU A 282 12.75 8.11 11.17
C GLU A 282 13.81 7.33 11.95
N SER A 283 15.07 7.44 11.51
CA SER A 283 16.20 6.73 12.14
C SER A 283 16.75 7.43 13.38
N LEU A 284 16.43 8.72 13.55
CA LEU A 284 16.82 9.57 14.69
C LEU A 284 15.76 9.61 15.80
N HIS A 285 14.50 9.30 15.48
CA HIS A 285 13.38 9.43 16.40
C HIS A 285 12.77 8.08 16.74
N ALA A 286 12.11 7.99 17.90
CA ALA A 286 11.34 6.80 18.30
C ALA A 286 9.91 6.79 17.73
N HIS A 287 9.64 7.62 16.73
CA HIS A 287 8.36 7.80 16.07
C HIS A 287 8.57 8.20 14.60
N ASP A 288 7.56 7.97 13.78
CA ASP A 288 7.61 8.26 12.35
C ASP A 288 7.16 9.69 12.02
N ALA A 289 7.72 10.27 10.97
CA ALA A 289 7.13 11.44 10.32
C ALA A 289 6.08 10.98 9.31
N VAL A 290 4.93 11.64 9.29
CA VAL A 290 3.77 11.22 8.47
C VAL A 290 3.22 12.39 7.65
N ALA A 291 2.75 12.10 6.44
CA ALA A 291 1.99 13.04 5.62
C ALA A 291 0.90 12.30 4.85
N GLU A 292 -0.25 12.96 4.68
CA GLU A 292 -1.38 12.44 3.90
C GLU A 292 -1.79 13.46 2.84
N SER A 293 -2.33 12.96 1.73
CA SER A 293 -2.96 13.79 0.70
C SER A 293 -3.95 12.94 -0.10
N GLY A 294 -4.94 13.56 -0.74
CA GLY A 294 -5.90 12.83 -1.57
C GLY A 294 -6.56 13.68 -2.64
N SER A 295 -7.49 13.09 -3.38
CA SER A 295 -8.37 13.79 -4.32
C SER A 295 -9.34 14.75 -3.63
N ASP A 296 -9.68 14.46 -2.36
CA ASP A 296 -10.70 15.19 -1.61
C ASP A 296 -10.16 16.54 -1.05
N ASP A 297 -8.86 16.84 -1.25
CA ASP A 297 -8.19 18.08 -0.82
C ASP A 297 -8.38 19.28 -1.78
N GLU A 298 -9.33 19.20 -2.72
CA GLU A 298 -9.68 20.36 -3.57
C GLU A 298 -10.49 21.41 -2.79
N THR A 299 -9.73 22.30 -2.14
CA THR A 299 -10.09 23.63 -1.61
C THR A 299 -11.08 23.70 -0.45
N PRO A 300 -10.76 24.39 0.65
CA PRO A 300 -11.81 24.91 1.51
C PRO A 300 -12.66 25.87 0.67
N SER A 301 -13.96 25.60 0.61
CA SER A 301 -14.98 26.54 0.14
C SER A 301 -14.69 27.94 0.72
N GLN A 302 -14.22 28.85 -0.14
CA GLN A 302 -14.23 30.29 0.15
C GLN A 302 -15.66 30.82 0.04
#